data_AF-A0A401UQ65-F1
#
_entry.id   AF-A0A401UQ65-F1
#
_cell.length_a   1.000
_cell.length_b   1.000
_cell.length_c   1.000
_cell.angle_alpha   90.00
_cell.angle_beta   90.00
_cell.angle_gamma   90.00
#
_symmetry.space_group_name_H-M   'P 1'
#
loop_
_entity.id
_entity.type
_entity.pdbx_description
1 polymer ?
#
loop_
_entity_poly.entity_id
_entity_poly.type
_entity_poly.pdbx_seq_one_letter_code
_entity_poly.pdbx_strand_id
1 'polypeptide(L)'
;MSKQKSKSIIYPIRENEIKLPSGKARKLDRKYSIEEVLKKVNFRGKKESKEDFEGDLIPMNSLRYHTFAKGLNCMCGSEKCHLVGQYFHKERDLFMPTYHFNLYSVDKNGNEILMTKDHTIPSSKGGTDNLENLQTMSEPCNGKKRNNLI
;
A
#
# COMPACT_ATOMS: atom_id res chain seq x y z
N MET A 1 -27.07 -13.82 -26.07
CA MET A 1 -26.89 -12.68 -25.15
C MET A 1 -25.46 -12.18 -25.25
N SER A 2 -25.26 -11.05 -25.92
CA SER A 2 -23.94 -10.42 -26.08
C SER A 2 -23.51 -9.78 -24.76
N LYS A 3 -22.36 -10.18 -24.21
CA LYS A 3 -21.75 -9.52 -23.05
C LYS A 3 -21.34 -8.10 -23.50
N GLN A 4 -22.04 -7.07 -23.02
CA GLN A 4 -21.59 -5.69 -23.14
C GLN A 4 -20.18 -5.58 -22.53
N LYS A 5 -19.17 -5.37 -23.38
CA LYS A 5 -17.84 -5.00 -22.93
C LYS A 5 -17.97 -3.64 -22.22
N SER A 6 -17.81 -3.65 -20.90
CA SER A 6 -17.65 -2.44 -20.09
C SER A 6 -16.59 -1.55 -20.76
N LYS A 7 -16.97 -0.37 -21.23
CA LYS A 7 -16.01 0.64 -21.70
C LYS A 7 -15.19 1.03 -20.48
N SER A 8 -13.89 0.75 -20.49
CA SER A 8 -12.96 1.16 -19.46
C SER A 8 -12.96 2.69 -19.37
N ILE A 9 -13.60 3.23 -18.33
CA ILE A 9 -13.53 4.66 -17.99
C ILE A 9 -12.10 4.92 -17.51
N ILE A 10 -11.34 5.71 -18.26
CA ILE A 10 -10.05 6.24 -17.82
C ILE A 10 -10.34 7.52 -17.07
N TYR A 11 -10.01 7.58 -15.78
CA TYR A 11 -10.21 8.79 -14.99
C TYR A 11 -9.21 9.88 -15.43
N PRO A 12 -9.66 11.16 -15.53
CA PRO A 12 -8.82 12.25 -15.99
C PRO A 12 -7.58 12.43 -15.11
N ILE A 13 -6.48 12.80 -15.74
CA ILE A 13 -5.19 13.07 -15.08
C ILE A 13 -5.31 14.39 -14.34
N ARG A 14 -4.91 14.43 -13.06
CA ARG A 14 -4.69 15.71 -12.37
C ARG A 14 -3.27 16.19 -12.64
N GLU A 15 -3.07 17.49 -12.71
CA GLU A 15 -1.79 18.13 -13.10
C GLU A 15 -0.58 17.61 -12.31
N ASN A 16 -0.78 17.22 -11.05
CA ASN A 16 0.28 16.75 -10.14
C ASN A 16 0.40 15.21 -10.07
N GLU A 17 -0.21 14.46 -10.99
CA GLU A 17 -0.07 13.01 -11.06
C GLU A 17 1.08 12.56 -11.95
N ILE A 18 1.96 11.74 -11.38
CA ILE A 18 3.02 11.04 -12.10
C ILE A 18 2.58 9.59 -12.36
N LYS A 19 2.76 9.13 -13.61
CA LYS A 19 2.55 7.73 -13.97
C LYS A 19 3.65 6.86 -13.36
N LEU A 20 3.27 5.80 -12.64
CA LEU A 20 4.23 4.85 -12.09
C LEU A 20 4.89 4.01 -13.20
N PRO A 21 6.14 3.52 -13.02
CA PRO A 21 6.85 2.75 -14.05
C PRO A 21 6.10 1.52 -14.57
N SER A 22 5.30 0.88 -13.71
CA SER A 22 4.43 -0.24 -14.08
C SER A 22 3.39 0.11 -15.15
N GLY A 23 3.10 1.40 -15.31
CA GLY A 23 2.09 1.95 -16.20
C GLY A 23 0.65 1.65 -15.82
N LYS A 24 0.40 1.07 -14.63
CA LYS A 24 -0.93 0.63 -14.17
C LYS A 24 -1.56 1.56 -13.13
N ALA A 25 -0.76 2.43 -12.52
CA ALA A 25 -1.18 3.34 -11.46
C ALA A 25 -0.48 4.69 -11.59
N ARG A 26 -1.00 5.67 -10.85
CA ARG A 26 -0.46 7.02 -10.74
C ARG A 26 -0.26 7.36 -9.27
N LYS A 27 0.73 8.20 -9.00
CA LYS A 27 0.97 8.80 -7.69
C LYS A 27 0.92 10.31 -7.80
N LEU A 28 0.45 11.00 -6.75
CA LEU A 28 0.72 12.42 -6.64
C LEU A 28 2.21 12.63 -6.34
N ASP A 29 2.81 13.67 -6.92
CA ASP A 29 4.17 14.10 -6.59
C ASP A 29 4.25 14.84 -5.24
N ARG A 30 3.78 14.15 -4.20
CA ARG A 30 3.73 14.65 -2.83
C ARG A 30 3.92 13.49 -1.87
N LYS A 31 4.70 13.75 -0.81
CA LYS A 31 4.94 12.82 0.29
C LYS A 31 4.10 13.25 1.49
N TYR A 32 3.45 12.28 2.12
CA TYR A 32 2.70 12.43 3.36
C TYR A 32 3.48 11.77 4.49
N SER A 33 3.54 12.41 5.67
CA SER A 33 4.30 11.85 6.78
C SER A 33 3.64 10.59 7.35
N ILE A 34 4.43 9.76 8.05
CA ILE A 34 3.92 8.57 8.75
C ILE A 34 2.79 8.95 9.71
N GLU A 35 3.01 9.97 10.54
CA GLU A 35 2.05 10.42 11.55
C GLU A 35 0.76 10.93 10.92
N GLU A 36 0.86 11.75 9.87
CA GLU A 36 -0.29 12.33 9.17
C GLU A 36 -1.27 11.27 8.68
N VAL A 37 -0.76 10.17 8.11
CA VAL A 37 -1.58 9.07 7.60
C VAL A 37 -2.00 8.11 8.71
N LEU A 38 -1.07 7.69 9.57
CA LEU A 38 -1.34 6.65 10.55
C LEU A 38 -2.26 7.10 11.70
N LYS A 39 -2.27 8.39 12.07
CA LYS A 39 -3.22 8.93 13.05
C LYS A 39 -4.69 8.84 12.61
N LYS A 40 -4.92 8.65 11.30
CA LYS A 40 -6.23 8.57 10.66
C LYS A 40 -6.70 7.14 10.42
N VAL A 41 -5.90 6.14 10.81
CA VAL A 41 -6.24 4.73 10.59
C VAL A 41 -7.43 4.31 11.46
N ASN A 42 -8.45 3.77 10.83
CA ASN A 42 -9.65 3.32 11.50
C ASN A 42 -9.60 1.79 11.75
N PHE A 43 -9.44 1.40 13.02
CA PHE A 43 -9.46 0.01 13.47
C PHE A 43 -10.88 -0.53 13.78
N ARG A 44 -11.91 0.34 13.84
CA ARG A 44 -13.28 0.05 14.30
C ARG A 44 -14.26 -0.42 13.20
N GLY A 45 -13.76 -1.06 12.14
CA GLY A 45 -14.60 -1.66 11.08
C GLY A 45 -15.04 -0.69 9.97
N LYS A 46 -15.86 -1.17 9.00
CA LYS A 46 -16.11 -0.50 7.70
C LYS A 46 -16.92 0.79 7.73
N LYS A 47 -17.77 0.99 8.75
CA LYS A 47 -18.91 1.91 8.69
C LYS A 47 -18.53 3.41 8.63
N GLU A 48 -17.34 3.78 9.12
CA GLU A 48 -16.87 5.19 9.20
C GLU A 48 -15.40 5.32 8.81
N SER A 49 -14.99 4.61 7.75
CA SER A 49 -13.57 4.43 7.46
C SER A 49 -12.95 5.50 6.58
N LYS A 50 -13.70 6.41 5.96
CA LYS A 50 -13.11 7.35 5.00
C LYS A 50 -12.67 8.65 5.66
N GLU A 51 -11.51 9.13 5.27
CA GLU A 51 -10.96 10.41 5.70
C GLU A 51 -10.70 11.28 4.46
N ASP A 52 -10.94 12.58 4.59
CA ASP A 52 -10.70 13.56 3.53
C ASP A 52 -9.22 13.98 3.53
N PHE A 53 -8.56 13.73 2.39
CA PHE A 53 -7.22 14.22 2.09
C PHE A 53 -7.24 15.08 0.83
N GLU A 54 -7.45 16.39 1.02
CA GLU A 54 -7.46 17.41 -0.04
C GLU A 54 -8.57 17.17 -1.08
N GLY A 55 -9.78 16.89 -0.61
CA GLY A 55 -10.96 16.62 -1.43
C GLY A 55 -11.07 15.18 -1.92
N ASP A 56 -10.12 14.31 -1.54
CA ASP A 56 -10.15 12.88 -1.85
C ASP A 56 -10.52 12.06 -0.62
N LEU A 57 -11.67 11.41 -0.67
CA LEU A 57 -12.13 10.51 0.40
C LEU A 57 -11.42 9.15 0.31
N ILE A 58 -10.45 8.91 1.20
CA ILE A 58 -9.64 7.70 1.23
C ILE A 58 -10.16 6.77 2.33
N PRO A 59 -10.53 5.51 2.03
CA PRO A 59 -10.84 4.52 3.07
C PRO A 59 -9.57 4.21 3.87
N MET A 60 -9.64 4.33 5.20
CA MET A 60 -8.55 4.22 6.19
C MET A 60 -8.66 2.96 7.07
N ASN A 61 -9.49 1.99 6.69
CA ASN A 61 -9.68 0.72 7.41
C ASN A 61 -9.07 -0.50 6.70
N SER A 62 -8.20 -0.27 5.71
CA SER A 62 -7.52 -1.36 5.00
C SER A 62 -6.57 -2.10 5.95
N LEU A 63 -6.54 -3.44 5.83
CA LEU A 63 -5.54 -4.27 6.53
C LEU A 63 -4.10 -3.83 6.24
N ARG A 64 -3.86 -3.19 5.10
CA ARG A 64 -2.56 -2.58 4.76
C ARG A 64 -2.15 -1.55 5.83
N TYR A 65 -3.05 -0.64 6.18
CA TYR A 65 -2.72 0.40 7.16
C TYR A 65 -2.65 -0.14 8.58
N HIS A 66 -3.51 -1.10 8.93
CA HIS A 66 -3.39 -1.80 10.21
C HIS A 66 -2.02 -2.49 10.35
N THR A 67 -1.54 -3.11 9.27
CA THR A 67 -0.22 -3.76 9.24
C THR A 67 0.90 -2.73 9.43
N PHE A 68 0.84 -1.60 8.72
CA PHE A 68 1.84 -0.55 8.84
C PHE A 68 1.81 0.14 10.21
N ALA A 69 0.65 0.27 10.84
CA ALA A 69 0.51 0.77 12.19
C ALA A 69 1.07 -0.19 13.26
N LYS A 70 1.09 -1.51 12.98
CA LYS A 70 1.76 -2.52 13.82
C LYS A 70 3.30 -2.41 13.72
N GLY A 71 3.83 -2.05 12.56
CA GLY A 71 5.28 -1.85 12.39
C GLY A 71 5.68 -1.44 10.97
N LEU A 72 6.73 -0.63 10.88
CA LEU A 72 7.22 -0.05 9.61
C LEU A 72 8.46 -0.74 9.04
N ASN A 73 9.12 -1.58 9.84
CA ASN A 73 10.33 -2.30 9.44
C ASN A 73 9.99 -3.44 8.47
N CYS A 74 10.87 -3.69 7.50
CA CYS A 74 10.77 -4.89 6.66
C CYS A 74 11.10 -6.16 7.46
N MET A 75 10.11 -7.03 7.65
CA MET A 75 10.22 -8.25 8.46
C MET A 75 10.75 -9.47 7.70
N CYS A 76 11.71 -9.30 6.79
CA CYS A 76 12.18 -10.40 5.94
C CYS A 76 13.22 -11.33 6.59
N GLY A 77 13.62 -11.06 7.84
CA GLY A 77 14.62 -11.86 8.56
C GLY A 77 16.06 -11.72 8.06
N SER A 78 16.31 -11.03 6.95
CA SER A 78 17.66 -10.82 6.44
C SER A 78 18.39 -9.74 7.22
N GLU A 79 19.56 -10.09 7.76
CA GLU A 79 20.48 -9.13 8.42
C GLU A 79 20.97 -8.01 7.50
N LYS A 80 20.80 -8.14 6.17
CA LYS A 80 21.19 -7.11 5.20
C LYS A 80 20.06 -6.14 4.87
N CYS A 81 18.85 -6.39 5.37
CA CYS A 81 17.68 -5.57 5.10
C CYS A 81 17.37 -4.69 6.30
N HIS A 82 17.54 -3.38 6.11
CA HIS A 82 17.24 -2.37 7.13
C HIS A 82 16.22 -1.35 6.63
N LEU A 83 15.39 -1.73 5.67
CA LEU A 83 14.37 -0.82 5.12
C LEU A 83 13.26 -0.59 6.13
N VAL A 84 13.01 0.68 6.42
CA VAL A 84 11.93 1.17 7.28
C VAL A 84 11.06 2.10 6.46
N GLY A 85 9.73 1.97 6.56
CA GLY A 85 8.82 2.93 5.93
C GLY A 85 9.04 4.36 6.46
N GLN A 86 9.15 5.32 5.55
CA GLN A 86 9.49 6.73 5.85
C GLN A 86 8.36 7.71 5.52
N TYR A 87 7.59 7.45 4.47
CA TYR A 87 6.47 8.32 4.05
C TYR A 87 5.47 7.57 3.17
N PHE A 88 4.33 8.19 2.95
CA PHE A 88 3.30 7.68 2.04
C PHE A 88 3.21 8.52 0.77
N HIS A 89 2.90 7.86 -0.33
CA HIS A 89 2.33 8.50 -1.52
C HIS A 89 0.83 8.22 -1.61
N LYS A 90 0.07 9.24 -2.02
CA LYS A 90 -1.33 9.09 -2.42
C LYS A 90 -1.37 8.60 -3.86
N GLU A 91 -1.91 7.41 -4.08
CA GLU A 91 -1.88 6.69 -5.36
C GLU A 91 -3.24 6.14 -5.74
N ARG A 92 -3.45 5.90 -7.04
CA ARG A 92 -4.63 5.18 -7.55
C ARG A 92 -4.31 4.41 -8.82
N ASP A 93 -5.06 3.34 -9.05
CA ASP A 93 -5.03 2.63 -10.33
C ASP A 93 -5.66 3.49 -11.42
N LEU A 94 -5.19 3.33 -12.67
CA LEU A 94 -5.68 4.12 -13.82
C LEU A 94 -7.19 4.00 -14.06
N PHE A 95 -7.77 2.88 -13.66
CA PHE A 95 -9.17 2.52 -13.87
C PHE A 95 -10.03 2.63 -12.61
N MET A 96 -9.45 3.10 -11.49
CA MET A 96 -10.15 3.24 -10.22
C MET A 96 -10.21 4.72 -9.80
N PRO A 97 -11.37 5.21 -9.34
CA PRO A 97 -11.50 6.60 -8.91
C PRO A 97 -10.83 6.85 -7.56
N THR A 98 -10.77 5.82 -6.73
CA THR A 98 -10.44 5.92 -5.31
C THR A 98 -8.94 5.89 -5.10
N TYR A 99 -8.42 6.92 -4.41
CA TYR A 99 -7.06 6.93 -3.93
C TYR A 99 -6.85 6.03 -2.72
N HIS A 100 -5.61 5.61 -2.55
CA HIS A 100 -5.10 4.95 -1.37
C HIS A 100 -3.68 5.42 -1.08
N PHE A 101 -3.20 5.17 0.13
CA PHE A 101 -1.82 5.42 0.49
C PHE A 101 -0.97 4.15 0.28
N ASN A 102 0.22 4.34 -0.30
CA ASN A 102 1.28 3.34 -0.35
C ASN A 102 2.48 3.85 0.44
N LEU A 103 3.02 2.99 1.31
CA LEU A 103 4.16 3.29 2.17
C LEU A 103 5.45 3.07 1.38
N TYR A 104 6.41 3.99 1.52
CA TYR A 104 7.70 3.91 0.86
C TYR A 104 8.84 4.01 1.87
N SER A 105 9.91 3.28 1.59
CA SER A 105 11.23 3.48 2.17
C SER A 105 12.16 4.12 1.13
N VAL A 106 13.31 4.60 1.56
CA VAL A 106 14.40 5.06 0.69
C VAL A 106 15.61 4.19 0.98
N ASP A 107 16.16 3.56 -0.05
CA ASP A 107 17.39 2.77 0.08
C ASP A 107 18.63 3.67 0.20
N LYS A 108 19.79 3.05 0.43
CA LYS A 108 21.08 3.75 0.56
C LYS A 108 21.52 4.54 -0.69
N ASN A 109 20.91 4.27 -1.84
CA ASN A 109 21.20 4.94 -3.10
C ASN A 109 20.17 6.05 -3.40
N GLY A 110 19.22 6.30 -2.50
CA GLY A 110 18.16 7.30 -2.69
C GLY A 110 16.95 6.78 -3.48
N ASN A 111 16.86 5.48 -3.77
CA ASN A 111 15.72 4.93 -4.51
C ASN A 111 14.53 4.71 -3.59
N GLU A 112 13.34 5.07 -4.08
CA GLU A 112 12.08 4.77 -3.39
C GLU A 112 11.76 3.28 -3.53
N ILE A 113 11.58 2.60 -2.39
CA ILE A 113 11.22 1.19 -2.32
C ILE A 113 9.81 1.08 -1.75
N LEU A 114 8.89 0.49 -2.50
CA LEU A 114 7.53 0.23 -2.03
C LEU A 114 7.55 -0.74 -0.84
N MET A 115 6.81 -0.40 0.21
CA MET A 115 6.54 -1.27 1.35
C MET A 115 5.15 -1.88 1.20
N THR A 116 5.05 -3.16 1.51
CA THR A 116 3.88 -4.00 1.24
C THR A 116 3.41 -4.68 2.51
N LYS A 117 2.13 -5.01 2.54
CA LYS A 117 1.55 -5.95 3.49
C LYS A 117 1.81 -7.36 2.99
N ASP A 118 2.35 -8.23 3.84
CA ASP A 118 2.49 -9.65 3.55
C ASP A 118 2.01 -10.52 4.72
N HIS A 119 1.73 -11.78 4.45
CA HIS A 119 1.38 -12.77 5.46
C HIS A 119 2.64 -13.50 5.97
N THR A 120 2.80 -13.65 7.28
CA THR A 120 3.89 -14.47 7.87
C THR A 120 3.78 -15.92 7.40
N ILE A 121 2.62 -16.54 7.65
CA ILE A 121 2.21 -17.79 7.01
C ILE A 121 1.47 -17.42 5.73
N PRO A 122 1.94 -17.82 4.53
CA PRO A 122 1.26 -17.52 3.28
C PRO A 122 -0.19 -18.00 3.26
N SER A 123 -1.09 -17.23 2.62
CA SER A 123 -2.50 -17.61 2.47
C SER A 123 -2.69 -18.96 1.81
N SER A 124 -1.87 -19.29 0.81
CA SER A 124 -1.84 -20.60 0.13
C SER A 124 -1.43 -21.77 1.03
N LYS A 125 -0.91 -21.48 2.23
CA LYS A 125 -0.54 -22.45 3.28
C LYS A 125 -1.43 -22.32 4.52
N GLY A 126 -2.61 -21.69 4.41
CA GLY A 126 -3.58 -21.56 5.50
C GLY A 126 -3.39 -20.30 6.36
N GLY A 127 -2.54 -19.36 5.95
CA GLY A 127 -2.42 -18.07 6.61
C GLY A 127 -3.69 -17.23 6.56
N THR A 128 -4.08 -16.65 7.69
CA THR A 128 -5.28 -15.81 7.80
C THR A 128 -4.97 -14.33 7.60
N ASP A 129 -6.01 -13.54 7.35
CA ASP A 129 -5.97 -12.07 7.31
C ASP A 129 -6.01 -11.42 8.72
N ASN A 130 -5.81 -12.21 9.78
CA ASN A 130 -5.69 -11.69 11.14
C ASN A 130 -4.41 -10.85 11.25
N LEU A 131 -4.49 -9.70 11.92
CA LEU A 131 -3.36 -8.76 12.06
C LEU A 131 -2.09 -9.40 12.66
N GLU A 132 -2.24 -10.45 13.47
CA GLU A 132 -1.10 -11.22 14.00
C GLU A 132 -0.31 -11.95 12.91
N ASN A 133 -0.97 -12.43 11.86
CA ASN A 133 -0.33 -13.07 10.72
C ASN A 133 0.11 -12.08 9.63
N LEU A 134 -0.05 -10.77 9.85
CA LEU A 134 0.36 -9.74 8.89
C LEU A 134 1.64 -9.05 9.35
N GLN A 135 2.47 -8.72 8.37
CA GLN A 135 3.75 -8.05 8.55
C GLN A 135 4.07 -7.10 7.41
N THR A 136 4.89 -6.10 7.70
CA THR A 136 5.40 -5.16 6.70
C THR A 136 6.64 -5.74 6.04
N MET A 137 6.68 -5.71 4.70
CA MET A 137 7.84 -6.16 3.92
C MET A 137 8.09 -5.21 2.77
N SER A 138 9.35 -4.95 2.43
CA SER A 138 9.68 -4.29 1.17
C SER A 138 9.24 -5.16 -0.01
N GLU A 139 8.83 -4.54 -1.11
CA GLU A 139 8.39 -5.21 -2.33
C GLU A 139 9.43 -6.24 -2.85
N PRO A 140 10.74 -5.95 -2.87
CA PRO A 140 11.74 -6.93 -3.29
C PRO A 140 11.83 -8.13 -2.36
N CYS A 141 11.68 -7.93 -1.05
CA CYS A 141 11.74 -9.03 -0.08
C CYS A 141 10.47 -9.88 -0.12
N ASN A 142 9.31 -9.25 -0.23
CA ASN A 142 8.03 -9.96 -0.39
C ASN A 142 8.04 -10.79 -1.69
N GLY A 143 8.50 -10.21 -2.80
CA GLY A 143 8.65 -10.90 -4.08
C GLY A 143 9.61 -12.10 -4.05
N LYS A 144 10.63 -12.06 -3.20
CA LYS A 144 11.53 -13.21 -2.94
C LYS A 144 10.87 -14.27 -2.07
N LYS A 145 10.15 -13.85 -1.02
CA LYS A 145 9.44 -14.75 -0.11
C LYS A 145 8.37 -15.56 -0.84
N ARG A 146 7.55 -14.93 -1.70
CA ARG A 146 6.44 -15.57 -2.41
C ARG A 146 5.53 -16.32 -1.42
N ASN A 147 5.34 -17.63 -1.63
CA ASN A 147 4.59 -18.52 -0.75
C ASN A 147 5.51 -19.35 0.18
N ASN A 148 6.74 -18.92 0.42
CA ASN A 148 7.62 -19.53 1.42
C ASN A 148 7.35 -18.97 2.81
N LEU A 149 7.75 -19.74 3.82
CA LEU A 149 7.89 -19.26 5.18
C LEU A 149 9.23 -18.50 5.28
N ILE A 150 9.28 -17.50 6.18
CA ILE A 150 10.54 -16.84 6.57
C ILE A 150 11.17 -17.67 7.68
#